data_AF-A0A920IAS3-F1
#
_entry.id   AF-A0A920IAS3-F1
#
_cell.length_a   1.000
_cell.length_b   1.000
_cell.length_c   1.000
_cell.angle_alpha   90.00
_cell.angle_beta   90.00
_cell.angle_gamma   90.00
#
_symmetry.space_group_name_H-M   'P 1'
#
loop_
_entity.id
_entity.type
_entity.pdbx_description
1 polymer ?
#
loop_
_entity_poly.entity_id
_entity_poly.type
_entity_poly.pdbx_seq_one_letter_code
_entity_poly.pdbx_strand_id
1 'polypeptide(L)'
;MEGQLGTFKVELSKNYSALLIDTPMRLSALLSLCSLLEITLPEREPQEKLWDASKALLDILSLSENENEWLSFFIKWELGLLRELGFALKLNVVV
;
A
#
# COMPACT_ATOMS: atom_id res chain seq x y z
N MET A 1 -33.39 11.50 5.93
CA MET A 1 -32.50 11.93 7.03
C MET A 1 -31.11 11.55 6.60
N GLU A 2 -30.40 12.54 6.05
CA GLU A 2 -29.06 12.40 5.49
C GLU A 2 -28.06 12.12 6.62
N GLY A 3 -27.26 11.07 6.46
CA GLY A 3 -26.32 10.61 7.48
C GLY A 3 -25.33 11.71 7.84
N GLN A 4 -25.44 12.24 9.06
CA GLN A 4 -24.41 13.08 9.65
C GLN A 4 -23.14 12.23 9.82
N LEU A 5 -22.22 12.35 8.87
CA LEU A 5 -20.82 11.96 9.07
C LEU A 5 -20.32 12.80 10.26
N GLY A 6 -20.08 12.14 11.39
CA GLY A 6 -19.56 12.78 12.60
C GLY A 6 -18.28 13.57 12.31
N THR A 7 -18.03 14.62 13.07
CA THR A 7 -16.80 15.40 12.91
C THR A 7 -15.64 14.64 13.56
N PHE A 8 -14.71 14.15 12.74
CA PHE A 8 -13.46 13.57 13.22
C PHE A 8 -12.35 14.61 13.16
N LYS A 9 -11.69 14.85 14.29
CA LYS A 9 -10.44 15.63 14.33
C LYS A 9 -9.29 14.64 14.37
N VAL A 10 -8.53 14.58 13.28
CA VAL A 10 -7.37 13.69 13.14
C VAL A 10 -6.11 14.55 13.15
N GLU A 11 -5.12 14.14 13.93
CA GLU A 11 -3.79 14.75 13.92
C GLU A 11 -2.85 13.95 13.02
N LEU A 12 -1.94 14.64 12.34
CA LEU A 12 -1.00 14.01 11.43
C LEU A 12 0.04 13.24 12.24
N SER A 13 -0.04 11.91 12.23
CA SER A 13 0.92 11.05 12.93
C SER A 13 2.25 10.94 12.18
N LYS A 14 2.20 10.70 10.86
CA LYS A 14 3.39 10.61 10.01
C LYS A 14 3.08 11.17 8.62
N ASN A 15 4.02 11.95 8.08
CA ASN A 15 3.90 12.55 6.76
C ASN A 15 4.73 11.78 5.73
N TYR A 16 4.12 10.82 5.03
CA TYR A 16 4.77 10.09 3.95
C TYR A 16 4.92 10.94 2.68
N SER A 17 3.96 11.80 2.38
CA SER A 17 3.97 12.63 1.16
C SER A 17 5.18 13.55 1.09
N ALA A 18 5.55 14.20 2.22
CA ALA A 18 6.73 15.05 2.30
C ALA A 18 8.04 14.31 1.99
N LEU A 19 8.09 13.00 2.23
CA LEU A 19 9.29 12.18 2.00
C LEU A 19 9.35 11.58 0.58
N LEU A 20 8.22 11.55 -0.14
CA LEU A 20 8.10 10.86 -1.42
C LEU A 20 7.90 11.81 -2.61
N ILE A 21 7.46 13.05 -2.36
CA ILE A 21 7.07 14.00 -3.42
C ILE A 21 8.23 14.42 -4.34
N ASP A 22 9.45 14.45 -3.83
CA ASP A 22 10.65 14.83 -4.60
C ASP A 22 11.15 13.71 -5.54
N THR A 23 10.64 12.48 -5.39
CA THR A 23 11.08 11.33 -6.20
C THR A 23 9.93 10.84 -7.10
N PRO A 24 9.95 11.13 -8.42
CA PRO A 24 8.87 10.78 -9.34
C PRO A 24 8.50 9.30 -9.35
N MET A 25 9.51 8.42 -9.20
CA MET A 25 9.31 6.98 -9.19
C MET A 25 8.58 6.50 -7.93
N ARG A 26 8.94 7.02 -6.76
CA ARG A 26 8.27 6.67 -5.49
C ARG A 26 6.85 7.23 -5.45
N LEU A 27 6.64 8.42 -6.00
CA LEU A 27 5.30 9.00 -6.13
C LEU A 27 4.42 8.15 -7.05
N SER A 28 4.95 7.68 -8.18
CA SER A 28 4.25 6.75 -9.08
C SER A 28 3.90 5.43 -8.37
N ALA A 29 4.81 4.89 -7.55
CA ALA A 29 4.54 3.69 -6.76
C ALA A 29 3.41 3.90 -5.73
N LEU A 30 3.42 5.06 -5.03
CA LEU A 30 2.36 5.42 -4.10
C LEU A 30 0.99 5.55 -4.80
N LEU A 31 0.96 6.20 -5.98
CA LEU A 31 -0.26 6.32 -6.78
C LEU A 31 -0.78 4.95 -7.21
N SER A 32 0.11 4.08 -7.71
CA SER A 32 -0.24 2.72 -8.09
C SER A 32 -0.83 1.93 -6.93
N LEU A 33 -0.19 1.98 -5.75
CA LEU A 33 -0.69 1.34 -4.53
C LEU A 33 -2.10 1.81 -4.17
N CYS A 34 -2.34 3.13 -4.16
CA CYS A 34 -3.66 3.68 -3.87
C CYS A 34 -4.72 3.22 -4.87
N SER A 35 -4.42 3.27 -6.16
CA SER A 35 -5.35 2.82 -7.21
C SER A 35 -5.64 1.32 -7.14
N LEU A 36 -4.63 0.50 -6.86
CA LEU A 36 -4.82 -0.93 -6.68
C LEU A 36 -5.72 -1.23 -5.49
N LEU A 37 -5.46 -0.60 -4.34
CA LEU A 37 -6.30 -0.76 -3.15
C LEU A 37 -7.75 -0.34 -3.42
N GLU A 38 -7.97 0.78 -4.10
CA GLU A 38 -9.31 1.28 -4.44
C GLU A 38 -10.10 0.28 -5.31
N ILE A 39 -9.45 -0.34 -6.29
CA ILE A 39 -10.12 -1.28 -7.22
C ILE A 39 -10.36 -2.65 -6.56
N THR A 40 -9.52 -3.03 -5.60
CA THR A 40 -9.46 -4.42 -5.11
C THR A 40 -10.11 -4.62 -3.74
N LEU A 41 -10.25 -3.56 -2.93
CA LEU A 41 -10.84 -3.67 -1.60
C LEU A 41 -12.36 -3.84 -1.67
N PRO A 42 -12.93 -4.88 -1.03
CA PRO A 42 -14.37 -5.01 -0.85
C PRO A 42 -14.90 -3.92 0.09
N GLU A 43 -16.12 -3.46 -0.17
CA GLU A 43 -16.77 -2.49 0.71
C GLU A 43 -17.06 -3.11 2.09
N ARG A 44 -16.69 -2.39 3.16
CA ARG A 44 -17.06 -2.67 4.56
C ARG A 44 -16.48 -3.96 5.17
N GLU A 45 -15.41 -4.51 4.60
CA GLU A 45 -14.70 -5.64 5.19
C GLU A 45 -13.29 -5.22 5.67
N PRO A 46 -12.95 -5.45 6.95
CA PRO A 46 -11.63 -5.09 7.46
C PRO A 46 -10.55 -6.04 6.89
N GLN A 47 -9.53 -5.47 6.25
CA GLN A 47 -8.39 -6.20 5.68
C GLN A 47 -7.10 -5.89 6.46
N GLU A 48 -7.00 -6.38 7.70
CA GLU A 48 -5.90 -6.05 8.63
C GLU A 48 -4.52 -6.42 8.09
N LYS A 49 -4.37 -7.61 7.50
CA LYS A 49 -3.08 -8.07 6.94
C LYS A 49 -2.61 -7.20 5.79
N LEU A 50 -3.53 -6.82 4.89
CA LEU A 50 -3.21 -5.98 3.75
C LEU A 50 -2.86 -4.55 4.22
N TRP A 51 -3.55 -4.06 5.24
CA TRP A 51 -3.23 -2.79 5.87
C TRP A 51 -1.81 -2.78 6.45
N ASP A 52 -1.46 -3.80 7.25
CA ASP A 52 -0.11 -3.91 7.84
C ASP A 52 0.97 -4.02 6.76
N ALA A 53 0.72 -4.81 5.71
CA ALA A 53 1.64 -4.94 4.58
C ALA A 53 1.81 -3.61 3.81
N SER A 54 0.71 -2.88 3.59
CA SER A 54 0.74 -1.58 2.89
C SER A 54 1.45 -0.52 3.72
N LYS A 55 1.23 -0.51 5.05
CA LYS A 55 1.95 0.38 5.97
C LYS A 55 3.45 0.09 5.97
N ALA A 56 3.84 -1.18 6.04
CA ALA A 56 5.25 -1.58 5.96
C ALA A 56 5.90 -1.15 4.64
N LEU A 57 5.18 -1.27 3.51
CA LEU A 57 5.66 -0.79 2.21
C LEU A 57 5.85 0.73 2.19
N LEU A 58 4.92 1.50 2.76
CA LEU A 58 5.07 2.96 2.89
C LEU A 58 6.27 3.35 3.76
N ASP A 59 6.52 2.61 4.84
CA ASP A 59 7.71 2.79 5.67
C ASP A 59 9.00 2.52 4.87
N ILE A 60 9.06 1.41 4.13
CA ILE A 60 10.21 1.06 3.27
C ILE A 60 10.42 2.10 2.16
N LEU A 61 9.36 2.53 1.48
CA LEU A 61 9.42 3.58 0.47
C LEU A 61 9.99 4.90 1.04
N SER A 62 9.70 5.20 2.31
CA SER A 62 10.18 6.42 2.97
C SER A 62 11.61 6.34 3.50
N LEU A 63 12.08 5.14 3.88
CA LEU A 63 13.38 4.94 4.55
C LEU A 63 14.47 4.38 3.63
N SER A 64 14.10 3.70 2.54
CA SER A 64 15.09 3.06 1.67
C SER A 64 15.93 4.09 0.92
N GLU A 65 17.24 3.97 1.00
CA GLU A 65 18.20 4.75 0.19
C GLU A 65 18.44 4.07 -1.17
N ASN A 66 18.28 2.74 -1.23
CA ASN A 66 18.48 1.94 -2.43
C ASN A 66 17.16 1.79 -3.22
N GLU A 67 17.19 2.11 -4.51
CA GLU A 67 16.01 2.00 -5.37
C GLU A 67 15.53 0.56 -5.61
N ASN A 68 16.47 -0.38 -5.71
CA ASN A 68 16.14 -1.77 -6.05
C ASN A 68 15.47 -2.52 -4.89
N GLU A 69 15.75 -2.11 -3.65
CA GLU A 69 15.22 -2.73 -2.44
C GLU A 69 13.72 -2.44 -2.30
N TRP A 70 13.33 -1.16 -2.29
CA TRP A 70 11.91 -0.80 -2.15
C TRP A 70 11.08 -1.34 -3.32
N LEU A 71 11.64 -1.39 -4.53
CA LEU A 71 10.95 -1.94 -5.70
C LEU A 71 10.69 -3.45 -5.55
N SER A 72 11.65 -4.19 -5.02
CA SER A 72 11.47 -5.62 -4.72
C SER A 72 10.38 -5.85 -3.68
N PHE A 73 10.29 -4.99 -2.66
CA PHE A 73 9.20 -5.04 -1.68
C PHE A 73 7.85 -4.67 -2.28
N PHE A 74 7.81 -3.69 -3.19
CA PHE A 74 6.60 -3.30 -3.92
C PHE A 74 6.04 -4.48 -4.71
N ILE A 75 6.87 -5.20 -5.47
CA ILE A 75 6.46 -6.38 -6.24
C ILE A 75 5.94 -7.49 -5.31
N LYS A 76 6.61 -7.75 -4.18
CA LYS A 76 6.15 -8.74 -3.20
C LYS A 76 4.80 -8.35 -2.59
N TRP A 77 4.57 -7.06 -2.37
CA TRP A 77 3.30 -6.55 -1.89
C TRP A 77 2.19 -6.76 -2.93
N GLU A 78 2.44 -6.48 -4.21
CA GLU A 78 1.46 -6.73 -5.29
C GLU A 78 1.10 -8.22 -5.39
N LEU A 79 2.09 -9.10 -5.28
CA LEU A 79 1.86 -10.55 -5.22
C LEU A 79 1.03 -10.94 -3.98
N GLY A 80 1.26 -10.28 -2.84
CA GLY A 80 0.45 -10.45 -1.64
C GLY A 80 -1.00 -10.03 -1.86
N LEU A 81 -1.22 -8.87 -2.49
CA LEU A 81 -2.54 -8.38 -2.84
C LEU A 81 -3.29 -9.36 -3.75
N LEU A 82 -2.64 -9.87 -4.79
CA LEU A 82 -3.23 -10.88 -5.68
C LEU A 82 -3.62 -12.15 -4.93
N ARG A 83 -2.82 -12.58 -3.95
CA ARG A 83 -3.15 -13.74 -3.11
C ARG A 83 -4.37 -13.51 -2.24
N GLU A 84 -4.50 -12.32 -1.64
CA GLU A 84 -5.69 -11.98 -0.84
C GLU A 84 -6.96 -11.87 -1.70
N LEU A 85 -6.83 -11.46 -2.97
CA LEU A 85 -7.93 -11.48 -3.94
C LEU A 85 -8.34 -12.89 -4.40
N GLY A 86 -7.70 -13.94 -3.89
CA GLY A 86 -8.00 -15.32 -4.25
C GLY A 86 -7.37 -15.77 -5.57
N PHE A 87 -6.53 -14.94 -6.21
CA PHE A 87 -5.66 -15.40 -7.29
C PHE A 87 -4.55 -16.25 -6.67
N ALA A 88 -4.72 -17.57 -6.70
CA ALA A 88 -3.73 -18.53 -6.25
C ALA A 88 -2.49 -18.54 -7.17
N LEU A 89 -1.68 -17.48 -7.10
CA LEU A 89 -0.34 -17.46 -7.69
C LEU A 89 0.56 -18.39 -6.89
N LYS A 90 0.56 -19.68 -7.26
CA LYS A 90 1.63 -20.60 -6.90
C LYS A 90 2.89 -20.21 -7.67
N LEU A 91 3.62 -19.23 -7.17
CA LEU A 91 5.01 -19.01 -7.58
C LEU A 91 5.87 -20.06 -6.86
N ASN A 92 5.92 -21.26 -7.44
CA ASN A 92 6.99 -22.20 -7.15
C ASN A 92 8.26 -21.61 -7.74
N VAL A 93 9.03 -20.87 -6.94
CA VAL A 93 10.44 -20.63 -7.23
C VAL A 93 11.13 -21.99 -7.15
N VAL A 94 11.44 -22.57 -8.31
CA VAL A 94 12.48 -23.59 -8.42
C VAL A 94 13.79 -22.83 -8.28
N VAL A 95 14.42 -23.00 -7.12
CA VAL A 95 15.83 -22.66 -6.89
C VAL A 95 16.71 -23.61 -7.69
#